data_AF-A0A519Y7Q6-F1
#
_entry.id   AF-A0A519Y7Q6-F1
#
_cell.length_a   1.000
_cell.length_b   1.000
_cell.length_c   1.000
_cell.angle_alpha   90.00
_cell.angle_beta   90.00
_cell.angle_gamma   90.00
#
_symmetry.space_group_name_H-M   'P 1'
#
loop_
_entity.id
_entity.type
_entity.pdbx_description
1 polymer ?
#
loop_
_entity_poly.entity_id
_entity_poly.type
_entity_poly.pdbx_seq_one_letter_code
_entity_poly.pdbx_strand_id
1 'polypeptide(L)'
;LGGMHSIVLGDFIKYIIMTIGCVAIAIIAFLHLRENNFQLNVPKGWLDPFFGWKLDLDWSNILPEANQKIEEDGFGLFTIFFMMMLFKGVFASLAGPSPSYDMQKVLSTKSPKEASKMTGFVSLVLLPVRYSMIIGLTVLALLYYNQMGISGANRTDFERILPAAINTFLPVGILGLVLTGLLGAFMGTFSGTLNAAQAYIVNDVYLKYVNPTASTKKIIKMNYLVGILVVVVGVILGFFAKDVNSILQWIVGALYGGYIASNMLKWYWWRFNANGFFWGMASGIAAALVFPFLFDGILPLYVWPLLFVISLIGCFVGTYAAPATDEKILKDFYTNVKPWGFWKPVHELVLQDQPYFQTNKRFGLDMFNVSLGIVAQCCLTLLPMYLVMWMKLPLIITIAILFVIILILKRTWWNKLED
;
A
#
# COMPACT_ATOMS: atom_id res chain seq x y z
N LEU A 1 -3.38 -17.42 23.04
CA LEU A 1 -2.47 -17.98 24.07
C LEU A 1 -0.99 -17.71 23.75
N GLY A 2 -0.50 -17.73 22.51
CA GLY A 2 0.95 -17.56 22.22
C GLY A 2 1.43 -16.17 21.73
N GLY A 3 0.65 -15.11 21.94
CA GLY A 3 1.07 -13.71 21.70
C GLY A 3 1.58 -13.42 20.27
N MET A 4 2.48 -12.43 20.15
CA MET A 4 3.03 -12.00 18.86
C MET A 4 3.83 -13.09 18.15
N HIS A 5 4.48 -13.99 18.89
CA HIS A 5 5.20 -15.13 18.33
C HIS A 5 4.29 -16.08 17.54
N SER A 6 3.12 -16.42 18.08
CA SER A 6 2.13 -17.24 17.35
C SER A 6 1.58 -16.54 16.11
N ILE A 7 1.39 -15.22 16.16
CA ILE A 7 0.93 -14.44 15.00
C ILE A 7 1.99 -14.49 13.90
N VAL A 8 3.26 -14.21 14.23
CA VAL A 8 4.38 -14.24 13.27
C VAL A 8 4.56 -15.63 12.67
N LEU A 9 4.52 -16.68 13.49
CA LEU A 9 4.64 -18.06 12.99
C LEU A 9 3.46 -18.44 12.08
N GLY A 10 2.24 -18.07 12.46
CA GLY A 10 1.05 -18.29 11.65
C GLY A 10 1.14 -17.58 10.30
N ASP A 11 1.54 -16.32 10.29
CA ASP A 11 1.71 -15.53 9.06
C ASP A 11 2.84 -16.09 8.18
N PHE A 12 3.94 -16.56 8.79
CA PHE A 12 5.03 -17.20 8.06
C PHE A 12 4.58 -18.50 7.36
N ILE A 13 3.86 -19.37 8.06
CA ILE A 13 3.33 -20.62 7.48
C ILE A 13 2.35 -20.31 6.35
N LYS A 14 1.40 -19.38 6.57
CA LYS A 14 0.45 -18.95 5.53
C LYS A 14 1.16 -18.39 4.31
N TYR A 15 2.20 -17.60 4.52
CA TYR A 15 3.00 -17.03 3.44
C TYR A 15 3.69 -18.10 2.59
N ILE A 16 4.24 -19.16 3.22
CA ILE A 16 4.82 -20.30 2.51
C ILE A 16 3.76 -20.99 1.65
N ILE A 17 2.59 -21.30 2.23
CA ILE A 17 1.48 -21.95 1.52
C ILE A 17 1.04 -21.10 0.31
N MET A 18 0.86 -19.79 0.51
CA MET A 18 0.51 -18.87 -0.58
C MET A 18 1.61 -18.80 -1.64
N THR A 19 2.88 -18.80 -1.25
CA THR A 19 4.01 -18.74 -2.18
C THR A 19 4.00 -19.96 -3.11
N ILE A 20 3.77 -21.15 -2.56
CA ILE A 20 3.63 -22.37 -3.36
C ILE A 20 2.47 -22.22 -4.35
N GLY A 21 1.32 -21.72 -3.91
CA GLY A 21 0.17 -21.46 -4.79
C GLY A 21 0.47 -20.46 -5.90
N CYS A 22 1.11 -19.34 -5.58
CA CYS A 22 1.48 -18.29 -6.55
C CYS A 22 2.45 -18.82 -7.61
N VAL A 23 3.47 -19.59 -7.19
CA VAL A 23 4.44 -20.20 -8.10
C VAL A 23 3.78 -21.27 -8.96
N ALA A 24 2.90 -22.10 -8.39
CA ALA A 24 2.16 -23.10 -9.14
C ALA A 24 1.26 -22.47 -10.21
N ILE A 25 0.52 -21.40 -9.88
CA ILE A 25 -0.29 -20.63 -10.85
C ILE A 25 0.58 -20.10 -11.99
N ALA A 26 1.74 -19.51 -11.67
CA ALA A 26 2.67 -18.99 -12.66
C ALA A 26 3.21 -20.10 -13.60
N ILE A 27 3.54 -21.27 -13.06
CA ILE A 27 3.97 -22.43 -13.84
C ILE A 27 2.84 -22.93 -14.75
N ILE A 28 1.63 -23.09 -14.22
CA ILE A 28 0.46 -23.53 -14.99
C ILE A 28 0.22 -22.56 -16.16
N ALA A 29 0.22 -21.25 -15.89
CA ALA A 29 0.06 -20.24 -16.91
C ALA A 29 1.16 -20.31 -17.99
N PHE A 30 2.42 -20.48 -17.58
CA PHE A 30 3.54 -20.67 -18.51
C PHE A 30 3.34 -21.90 -19.42
N LEU A 31 2.88 -23.03 -18.87
CA LEU A 31 2.64 -24.25 -19.64
C LEU A 31 1.52 -24.07 -20.67
N HIS A 32 0.39 -23.47 -20.28
CA HIS A 32 -0.71 -23.19 -21.21
C HIS A 32 -0.30 -22.17 -22.27
N LEU A 33 0.48 -21.16 -21.89
CA LEU A 33 1.02 -20.19 -22.84
C LEU A 33 1.99 -20.86 -23.84
N ARG A 34 2.82 -21.81 -23.38
CA ARG A 34 3.71 -22.60 -24.24
C ARG A 34 2.94 -23.48 -25.22
N GLU A 35 1.85 -24.12 -24.79
CA GLU A 35 0.96 -24.90 -25.67
C GLU A 35 0.35 -24.02 -26.79
N ASN A 36 0.12 -22.74 -26.50
CA ASN A 36 -0.32 -21.73 -27.45
C ASN A 36 0.86 -21.03 -28.18
N ASN A 37 2.02 -21.67 -28.28
CA ASN A 37 3.22 -21.13 -28.94
C ASN A 37 3.67 -19.74 -28.44
N PHE A 38 3.42 -19.43 -27.16
CA PHE A 38 3.68 -18.14 -26.53
C PHE A 38 2.96 -16.95 -27.17
N GLN A 39 1.82 -17.19 -27.83
CA GLN A 39 0.99 -16.15 -28.41
C GLN A 39 -0.16 -15.77 -27.47
N LEU A 40 -0.31 -14.48 -27.22
CA LEU A 40 -1.46 -13.89 -26.53
C LEU A 40 -2.25 -13.06 -27.53
N ASN A 41 -3.57 -13.20 -27.51
CA ASN A 41 -4.46 -12.35 -28.30
C ASN A 41 -4.65 -11.01 -27.58
N VAL A 42 -3.71 -10.08 -27.77
CA VAL A 42 -3.69 -8.77 -27.12
C VAL A 42 -3.52 -7.66 -28.15
N PRO A 43 -4.03 -6.44 -27.88
CA PRO A 43 -3.87 -5.31 -28.77
C PRO A 43 -2.42 -4.89 -28.97
N LYS A 44 -2.15 -4.21 -30.08
CA LYS A 44 -0.84 -3.63 -30.38
C LYS A 44 -0.43 -2.66 -29.26
N GLY A 45 0.82 -2.75 -28.82
CA GLY A 45 1.35 -1.91 -27.74
C GLY A 45 1.17 -2.50 -26.33
N TRP A 46 0.42 -3.59 -26.15
CA TRP A 46 0.25 -4.23 -24.84
C TRP A 46 1.56 -4.67 -24.17
N LEU A 47 2.54 -5.09 -24.97
CA LEU A 47 3.85 -5.55 -24.50
C LEU A 47 4.89 -4.42 -24.38
N ASP A 48 4.53 -3.19 -24.75
CA ASP A 48 5.42 -2.03 -24.62
C ASP A 48 5.37 -1.52 -23.17
N PRO A 49 6.51 -1.48 -22.44
CA PRO A 49 6.54 -0.91 -21.10
C PRO A 49 6.34 0.61 -21.08
N PHE A 50 6.47 1.29 -22.22
CA PHE A 50 6.24 2.72 -22.35
C PHE A 50 4.78 3.01 -22.74
N PHE A 51 4.27 4.14 -22.26
CA PHE A 51 2.88 4.53 -22.48
C PHE A 51 2.75 6.00 -22.89
N GLY A 52 1.70 6.30 -23.65
CA GLY A 52 1.38 7.64 -24.12
C GLY A 52 0.47 8.42 -23.18
N TRP A 53 0.00 9.58 -23.64
CA TRP A 53 -0.95 10.42 -22.90
C TRP A 53 -2.26 9.69 -22.60
N LYS A 54 -2.73 8.87 -23.56
CA LYS A 54 -3.92 8.04 -23.44
C LYS A 54 -3.57 6.55 -23.43
N LEU A 55 -4.44 5.74 -22.83
CA LEU A 55 -4.37 4.28 -22.92
C LEU A 55 -4.95 3.85 -24.27
N ASP A 56 -4.20 4.03 -25.36
CA ASP A 56 -4.62 3.77 -26.75
C ASP A 56 -4.62 2.27 -27.11
N LEU A 57 -5.13 1.41 -26.22
CA LEU A 57 -5.25 -0.03 -26.44
C LEU A 57 -6.61 -0.36 -27.05
N ASP A 58 -6.63 -0.81 -28.30
CA ASP A 58 -7.88 -1.14 -29.00
C ASP A 58 -8.29 -2.61 -28.79
N TRP A 59 -9.20 -2.85 -27.84
CA TRP A 59 -9.78 -4.17 -27.60
C TRP A 59 -10.99 -4.51 -28.47
N SER A 60 -11.41 -3.66 -29.42
CA SER A 60 -12.70 -3.79 -30.11
C SER A 60 -12.86 -5.11 -30.87
N ASN A 61 -11.76 -5.67 -31.38
CA ASN A 61 -11.77 -6.93 -32.13
C ASN A 61 -11.43 -8.16 -31.29
N ILE A 62 -11.09 -7.98 -30.00
CA ILE A 62 -10.64 -9.05 -29.10
C ILE A 62 -11.66 -9.21 -27.95
N LEU A 63 -11.94 -8.12 -27.25
CA LEU A 63 -12.84 -8.06 -26.12
C LEU A 63 -13.44 -6.64 -25.98
N PRO A 64 -14.54 -6.31 -26.70
CA PRO A 64 -15.16 -4.99 -26.68
C PRO A 64 -15.51 -4.48 -25.26
N GLU A 65 -15.91 -5.40 -24.38
CA GLU A 65 -16.27 -5.10 -23.00
C GLU A 65 -15.09 -4.57 -22.17
N ALA A 66 -13.84 -4.89 -22.56
CA ALA A 66 -12.65 -4.36 -21.92
C ALA A 66 -12.49 -2.85 -22.18
N ASN A 67 -12.83 -2.37 -23.38
CA ASN A 67 -12.82 -0.93 -23.68
C ASN A 67 -13.83 -0.18 -22.81
N GLN A 68 -15.05 -0.72 -22.69
CA GLN A 68 -16.07 -0.13 -21.82
C GLN A 68 -15.60 -0.08 -20.36
N LYS A 69 -14.95 -1.16 -19.88
CA LYS A 69 -14.43 -1.22 -18.51
C LYS A 69 -13.29 -0.22 -18.27
N ILE A 70 -12.36 -0.08 -19.22
CA ILE A 70 -11.27 0.91 -19.15
C ILE A 70 -11.82 2.34 -19.06
N GLU A 71 -12.86 2.65 -19.82
CA GLU A 71 -13.53 3.95 -19.79
C GLU A 71 -14.22 4.21 -18.45
N GLU A 72 -14.97 3.24 -17.94
CA GLU A 72 -15.67 3.34 -16.65
C GLU A 72 -14.73 3.43 -15.44
N ASP A 73 -13.59 2.74 -15.48
CA ASP A 73 -12.56 2.85 -14.45
C ASP A 73 -11.80 4.18 -14.52
N GLY A 74 -12.03 4.99 -15.56
CA GLY A 74 -11.44 6.31 -15.72
C GLY A 74 -9.95 6.28 -16.11
N PHE A 75 -9.47 5.19 -16.68
CA PHE A 75 -8.04 5.02 -17.03
C PHE A 75 -7.65 5.60 -18.40
N GLY A 76 -8.58 6.26 -19.09
CA GLY A 76 -8.33 6.82 -20.43
C GLY A 76 -7.17 7.82 -20.49
N LEU A 77 -7.03 8.72 -19.51
CA LEU A 77 -5.92 9.68 -19.40
C LEU A 77 -4.75 9.07 -18.60
N PHE A 78 -4.11 8.09 -19.22
CA PHE A 78 -3.18 7.18 -18.56
C PHE A 78 -1.93 7.84 -17.98
N THR A 79 -1.30 8.76 -18.72
CA THR A 79 -0.13 9.49 -18.20
C THR A 79 -0.51 10.33 -16.97
N ILE A 80 -1.66 11.01 -17.02
CA ILE A 80 -2.12 11.85 -15.89
C ILE A 80 -2.41 10.97 -14.67
N PHE A 81 -3.09 9.84 -14.87
CA PHE A 81 -3.34 8.84 -13.83
C PHE A 81 -2.05 8.38 -13.14
N PHE A 82 -1.05 7.96 -13.93
CA PHE A 82 0.24 7.51 -13.39
C PHE A 82 1.01 8.62 -12.67
N MET A 83 1.07 9.82 -13.26
CA MET A 83 1.75 10.96 -12.64
C MET A 83 1.11 11.34 -11.31
N MET A 84 -0.21 11.26 -11.21
CA MET A 84 -0.92 11.50 -9.96
C MET A 84 -0.72 10.39 -8.92
N MET A 85 -0.68 9.13 -9.34
CA MET A 85 -0.32 8.03 -8.44
C MET A 85 1.08 8.21 -7.87
N LEU A 86 2.05 8.58 -8.72
CA LEU A 86 3.42 8.87 -8.30
C LEU A 86 3.46 10.07 -7.35
N PHE A 87 2.83 11.18 -7.73
CA PHE A 87 2.78 12.41 -6.95
C PHE A 87 2.20 12.16 -5.55
N LYS A 88 1.03 11.54 -5.47
CA LYS A 88 0.42 11.12 -4.20
C LYS A 88 1.32 10.15 -3.43
N GLY A 89 1.93 9.19 -4.11
CA GLY A 89 2.83 8.20 -3.53
C GLY A 89 4.02 8.85 -2.84
N VAL A 90 4.64 9.87 -3.44
CA VAL A 90 5.74 10.63 -2.84
C VAL A 90 5.32 11.24 -1.50
N PHE A 91 4.18 11.94 -1.45
CA PHE A 91 3.68 12.53 -0.20
C PHE A 91 3.29 11.49 0.84
N ALA A 92 2.70 10.37 0.42
CA ALA A 92 2.39 9.26 1.31
C ALA A 92 3.65 8.62 1.91
N SER A 93 4.75 8.51 1.15
CA SER A 93 6.04 8.04 1.68
C SER A 93 6.64 9.02 2.68
N LEU A 94 6.52 10.33 2.43
CA LEU A 94 6.97 11.37 3.35
C LEU A 94 6.16 11.41 4.66
N ALA A 95 4.92 10.93 4.67
CA ALA A 95 4.08 10.86 5.87
C ALA A 95 4.64 9.90 6.96
N GLY A 96 5.63 9.07 6.59
CA GLY A 96 6.24 8.10 7.47
C GLY A 96 5.33 6.89 7.71
N PRO A 97 5.74 5.98 8.62
CA PRO A 97 4.99 4.75 8.90
C PRO A 97 3.60 5.08 9.45
N SER A 98 2.57 4.46 8.86
CA SER A 98 1.20 4.56 9.36
C SER A 98 1.08 3.81 10.69
N PRO A 99 0.33 4.32 11.68
CA PRO A 99 0.20 3.73 13.02
C PRO A 99 -0.71 2.49 13.01
N SER A 100 -0.43 1.54 12.10
CA SER A 100 -1.17 0.29 11.91
C SER A 100 -0.53 -0.86 12.67
N TYR A 101 -1.11 -2.06 12.59
CA TYR A 101 -0.53 -3.27 13.18
C TYR A 101 0.89 -3.56 12.65
N ASP A 102 1.26 -3.09 11.45
CA ASP A 102 2.62 -3.23 10.92
C ASP A 102 3.65 -2.40 11.70
N MET A 103 3.25 -1.29 12.32
CA MET A 103 4.13 -0.51 13.21
C MET A 103 4.64 -1.38 14.37
N GLN A 104 3.82 -2.30 14.88
CA GLN A 104 4.23 -3.19 15.96
C GLN A 104 5.38 -4.11 15.52
N LYS A 105 5.41 -4.51 14.23
CA LYS A 105 6.49 -5.33 13.68
C LYS A 105 7.79 -4.53 13.59
N VAL A 106 7.71 -3.27 13.18
CA VAL A 106 8.86 -2.34 13.14
C VAL A 106 9.41 -2.13 14.56
N LEU A 107 8.55 -1.85 15.53
CA LEU A 107 8.92 -1.64 16.93
C LEU A 107 9.43 -2.90 17.64
N SER A 108 9.17 -4.08 17.10
CA SER A 108 9.67 -5.36 17.61
C SER A 108 11.06 -5.72 17.06
N THR A 109 11.63 -4.91 16.17
CA THR A 109 13.00 -5.12 15.67
C THR A 109 14.03 -4.70 16.70
N LYS A 110 15.23 -5.28 16.62
CA LYS A 110 16.30 -5.05 17.62
C LYS A 110 16.92 -3.65 17.54
N SER A 111 16.89 -3.02 16.37
CA SER A 111 17.44 -1.68 16.13
C SER A 111 16.81 -1.04 14.89
N PRO A 112 16.88 0.31 14.75
CA PRO A 112 16.51 1.04 13.54
C PRO A 112 17.12 0.48 12.25
N LYS A 113 18.36 -0.01 12.33
CA LYS A 113 19.04 -0.72 11.25
C LYS A 113 18.31 -1.99 10.81
N GLU A 114 17.90 -2.82 11.76
CA GLU A 114 17.16 -4.06 11.47
C GLU A 114 15.74 -3.75 10.96
N ALA A 115 15.07 -2.71 11.47
CA ALA A 115 13.82 -2.20 10.91
C ALA A 115 13.94 -1.79 9.44
N SER A 116 15.02 -1.09 9.09
CA SER A 116 15.29 -0.65 7.72
C SER A 116 15.52 -1.84 6.78
N LYS A 117 16.30 -2.84 7.21
CA LYS A 117 16.51 -4.07 6.45
C LYS A 117 15.21 -4.85 6.27
N MET A 118 14.44 -5.01 7.34
CA MET A 118 13.14 -5.69 7.31
C MET A 118 12.23 -5.07 6.24
N THR A 119 12.13 -3.74 6.19
CA THR A 119 11.34 -3.02 5.17
C THR A 119 11.83 -3.32 3.75
N GLY A 120 13.14 -3.34 3.51
CA GLY A 120 13.70 -3.69 2.20
C GLY A 120 13.43 -5.16 1.79
N PHE A 121 13.52 -6.09 2.74
CA PHE A 121 13.24 -7.51 2.51
C PHE A 121 11.78 -7.77 2.17
N VAL A 122 10.83 -6.99 2.70
CA VAL A 122 9.41 -7.11 2.36
C VAL A 122 9.24 -7.01 0.83
N SER A 123 9.81 -5.98 0.19
CA SER A 123 9.69 -5.83 -1.27
C SER A 123 10.36 -6.97 -2.04
N LEU A 124 11.54 -7.43 -1.60
CA LEU A 124 12.28 -8.51 -2.25
C LEU A 124 11.52 -9.83 -2.24
N VAL A 125 10.85 -10.15 -1.13
CA VAL A 125 10.14 -11.42 -0.94
C VAL A 125 8.72 -11.33 -1.50
N LEU A 126 8.02 -10.23 -1.27
CA LEU A 126 6.61 -10.07 -1.61
C LEU A 126 6.37 -9.83 -3.10
N LEU A 127 7.11 -8.90 -3.73
CA LEU A 127 6.80 -8.44 -5.08
C LEU A 127 6.91 -9.57 -6.11
N PRO A 128 7.99 -10.35 -6.19
CA PRO A 128 8.08 -11.43 -7.17
C PRO A 128 6.99 -12.49 -7.00
N VAL A 129 6.70 -12.87 -5.75
CA VAL A 129 5.67 -13.87 -5.44
C VAL A 129 4.27 -13.36 -5.82
N ARG A 130 3.92 -12.14 -5.37
CA ARG A 130 2.62 -11.51 -5.67
C ARG A 130 2.42 -11.38 -7.18
N TYR A 131 3.40 -10.85 -7.89
CA TYR A 131 3.26 -10.61 -9.32
C TYR A 131 3.38 -11.87 -10.18
N SER A 132 3.93 -12.97 -9.65
CA SER A 132 3.84 -14.30 -10.28
C SER A 132 2.38 -14.79 -10.36
N MET A 133 1.62 -14.61 -9.27
CA MET A 133 0.20 -14.93 -9.27
C MET A 133 -0.58 -13.99 -10.21
N ILE A 134 -0.35 -12.68 -10.11
CA ILE A 134 -1.07 -11.69 -10.94
C ILE A 134 -0.86 -11.99 -12.43
N ILE A 135 0.38 -12.12 -12.89
CA ILE A 135 0.62 -12.39 -14.31
C ILE A 135 0.12 -13.76 -14.72
N GLY A 136 0.26 -14.79 -13.87
CA GLY A 136 -0.22 -16.12 -14.18
C GLY A 136 -1.73 -16.15 -14.41
N LEU A 137 -2.49 -15.48 -13.54
CA LEU A 137 -3.93 -15.32 -13.71
C LEU A 137 -4.29 -14.47 -14.92
N THR A 138 -3.57 -13.37 -15.17
CA THR A 138 -3.77 -12.53 -16.37
C THR A 138 -3.57 -13.33 -17.65
N VAL A 139 -2.51 -14.15 -17.74
CA VAL A 139 -2.24 -14.99 -18.90
C VAL A 139 -3.33 -16.04 -19.09
N LEU A 140 -3.72 -16.75 -18.03
CA LEU A 140 -4.83 -17.72 -18.10
C LEU A 140 -6.14 -17.05 -18.52
N ALA A 141 -6.40 -15.85 -17.98
CA ALA A 141 -7.59 -15.10 -18.33
C ALA A 141 -7.59 -14.68 -19.80
N LEU A 142 -6.46 -14.17 -20.33
CA LEU A 142 -6.35 -13.77 -21.73
C LEU A 142 -6.46 -14.96 -22.70
N LEU A 143 -5.92 -16.12 -22.34
CA LEU A 143 -6.00 -17.33 -23.16
C LEU A 143 -7.41 -17.92 -23.19
N TYR A 144 -8.11 -17.90 -22.06
CA TYR A 144 -9.34 -18.68 -21.87
C TYR A 144 -10.56 -17.86 -21.46
N TYR A 145 -10.53 -16.54 -21.66
CA TYR A 145 -11.62 -15.61 -21.31
C TYR A 145 -13.01 -16.15 -21.70
N ASN A 146 -13.18 -16.54 -22.96
CA ASN A 146 -14.46 -17.03 -23.50
C ASN A 146 -14.91 -18.37 -22.88
N GLN A 147 -14.00 -19.14 -22.30
CA GLN A 147 -14.28 -20.46 -21.72
C GLN A 147 -14.61 -20.39 -20.22
N MET A 148 -14.32 -19.25 -19.56
CA MET A 148 -14.52 -19.08 -18.11
C MET A 148 -15.98 -18.79 -17.71
N GLY A 149 -16.90 -18.58 -18.67
CA GLY A 149 -18.32 -18.39 -18.37
C GLY A 149 -18.64 -17.16 -17.51
N ILE A 150 -17.80 -16.12 -17.58
CA ILE A 150 -17.90 -14.89 -16.79
C ILE A 150 -18.86 -13.84 -17.39
N SER A 151 -19.31 -14.05 -18.62
CA SER A 151 -20.29 -13.22 -19.30
C SER A 151 -21.70 -13.58 -18.82
N GLY A 152 -22.31 -12.71 -17.99
CA GLY A 152 -23.69 -12.84 -17.54
C GLY A 152 -24.70 -12.22 -18.51
N ALA A 153 -26.00 -12.37 -18.23
CA ALA A 153 -27.10 -11.94 -19.11
C ALA A 153 -27.12 -10.44 -19.46
N ASN A 154 -26.50 -9.56 -18.66
CA ASN A 154 -26.49 -8.11 -18.91
C ASN A 154 -25.08 -7.48 -18.95
N ARG A 155 -24.04 -8.15 -18.42
CA ARG A 155 -22.65 -7.64 -18.40
C ARG A 155 -21.65 -8.69 -17.90
N THR A 156 -20.41 -8.63 -18.36
CA THR A 156 -19.30 -9.35 -17.73
C THR A 156 -18.90 -8.70 -16.41
N ASP A 157 -18.83 -9.51 -15.36
CA ASP A 157 -18.28 -9.14 -14.07
C ASP A 157 -16.80 -9.54 -14.01
N PHE A 158 -15.91 -8.57 -14.22
CA PHE A 158 -14.46 -8.79 -14.21
C PHE A 158 -13.92 -9.22 -12.83
N GLU A 159 -14.66 -9.00 -11.73
CA GLU A 159 -14.26 -9.49 -10.40
C GLU A 159 -14.32 -11.03 -10.30
N ARG A 160 -15.09 -11.67 -11.19
CA ARG A 160 -15.19 -13.14 -11.26
C ARG A 160 -14.05 -13.82 -12.01
N ILE A 161 -13.19 -13.08 -12.69
CA ILE A 161 -12.04 -13.66 -13.42
C ILE A 161 -11.14 -14.46 -12.48
N LEU A 162 -10.81 -13.88 -11.32
CA LEU A 162 -9.97 -14.52 -10.31
C LEU A 162 -10.55 -15.86 -9.82
N PRO A 163 -11.79 -15.92 -9.29
CA PRO A 163 -12.37 -17.18 -8.84
C PRO A 163 -12.62 -18.17 -9.99
N ALA A 164 -12.99 -17.70 -11.18
CA ALA A 164 -13.17 -18.58 -12.35
C ALA A 164 -11.85 -19.24 -12.76
N ALA A 165 -10.78 -18.46 -12.92
CA ALA A 165 -9.46 -18.99 -13.29
C ALA A 165 -8.92 -19.98 -12.25
N ILE A 166 -9.12 -19.69 -10.96
CA ILE A 166 -8.76 -20.60 -9.87
C ILE A 166 -9.52 -21.93 -9.99
N ASN A 167 -10.84 -21.89 -10.18
CA ASN A 167 -11.65 -23.12 -10.23
C ASN A 167 -11.43 -23.94 -11.51
N THR A 168 -11.18 -23.29 -12.64
CA THR A 168 -11.05 -23.96 -13.94
C THR A 168 -9.67 -24.55 -14.17
N PHE A 169 -8.59 -23.85 -13.77
CA PHE A 169 -7.23 -24.22 -14.19
C PHE A 169 -6.37 -24.84 -13.08
N LEU A 170 -6.76 -24.74 -11.81
CA LEU A 170 -5.96 -25.30 -10.72
C LEU A 170 -6.30 -26.77 -10.46
N PRO A 171 -5.30 -27.66 -10.43
CA PRO A 171 -5.48 -29.02 -9.95
C PRO A 171 -5.97 -29.04 -8.50
N VAL A 172 -6.76 -30.05 -8.13
CA VAL A 172 -7.43 -30.15 -6.81
C VAL A 172 -6.50 -29.92 -5.61
N GLY A 173 -5.25 -30.38 -5.67
CA GLY A 173 -4.27 -30.15 -4.60
C GLY A 173 -3.80 -28.69 -4.50
N ILE A 174 -3.49 -28.05 -5.62
CA ILE A 174 -3.07 -26.64 -5.65
C ILE A 174 -4.25 -25.71 -5.33
N LEU A 175 -5.44 -26.05 -5.83
CA LEU A 175 -6.69 -25.36 -5.50
C LEU A 175 -6.88 -25.29 -3.97
N GLY A 176 -6.75 -26.43 -3.27
CA GLY A 176 -6.82 -26.48 -1.81
C GLY A 176 -5.79 -25.59 -1.11
N LEU A 177 -4.55 -25.58 -1.59
CA LEU A 177 -3.49 -24.71 -1.06
C LEU A 177 -3.79 -23.22 -1.27
N VAL A 178 -4.23 -22.84 -2.47
CA VAL A 178 -4.58 -21.45 -2.81
C VAL A 178 -5.77 -20.98 -1.98
N LEU A 179 -6.84 -21.77 -1.90
CA LEU A 179 -8.02 -21.44 -1.07
C LEU A 179 -7.66 -21.32 0.41
N THR A 180 -6.85 -22.24 0.93
CA THR A 180 -6.36 -22.17 2.32
C THR A 180 -5.50 -20.92 2.54
N GLY A 181 -4.63 -20.59 1.59
CA GLY A 181 -3.81 -19.38 1.62
C GLY A 181 -4.65 -18.10 1.61
N LEU A 182 -5.64 -18.01 0.73
CA LEU A 182 -6.57 -16.87 0.62
C LEU A 182 -7.39 -16.69 1.90
N LEU A 183 -7.98 -17.78 2.44
CA LEU A 183 -8.70 -17.74 3.71
C LEU A 183 -7.76 -17.36 4.87
N GLY A 184 -6.54 -17.90 4.87
CA GLY A 184 -5.51 -17.58 5.86
C GLY A 184 -5.11 -16.10 5.83
N ALA A 185 -4.94 -15.53 4.64
CA ALA A 185 -4.63 -14.11 4.42
C ALA A 185 -5.79 -13.22 4.84
N PHE A 186 -7.02 -13.55 4.42
CA PHE A 186 -8.24 -12.87 4.86
C PHE A 186 -8.33 -12.84 6.39
N MET A 187 -8.18 -13.98 7.06
CA MET A 187 -8.22 -14.07 8.52
C MET A 187 -7.09 -13.29 9.19
N GLY A 188 -5.90 -13.22 8.56
CA GLY A 188 -4.77 -12.42 9.06
C GLY A 188 -5.08 -10.93 9.06
N THR A 189 -5.49 -10.39 7.91
CA THR A 189 -5.84 -8.97 7.78
C THR A 189 -7.07 -8.62 8.61
N PHE A 190 -8.12 -9.44 8.56
CA PHE A 190 -9.36 -9.23 9.31
C PHE A 190 -9.10 -9.20 10.82
N SER A 191 -8.38 -10.19 11.35
CA SER A 191 -8.03 -10.25 12.77
C SER A 191 -7.17 -9.06 13.20
N GLY A 192 -6.17 -8.67 12.38
CA GLY A 192 -5.33 -7.51 12.65
C GLY A 192 -6.11 -6.20 12.69
N THR A 193 -6.97 -5.95 11.72
CA THR A 193 -7.82 -4.75 11.66
C THR A 193 -8.85 -4.74 12.80
N LEU A 194 -9.49 -5.87 13.09
CA LEU A 194 -10.45 -5.98 14.19
C LEU A 194 -9.76 -5.74 15.54
N ASN A 195 -8.57 -6.30 15.74
CA ASN A 195 -7.80 -6.10 16.97
C ASN A 195 -7.38 -4.64 17.15
N ALA A 196 -6.96 -3.97 16.08
CA ALA A 196 -6.64 -2.54 16.11
C ALA A 196 -7.88 -1.70 16.45
N ALA A 197 -9.04 -1.96 15.81
CA ALA A 197 -10.28 -1.25 16.07
C ALA A 197 -10.75 -1.40 17.54
N GLN A 198 -10.68 -2.62 18.08
CA GLN A 198 -10.95 -2.89 19.50
C GLN A 198 -10.02 -2.09 20.41
N ALA A 199 -8.71 -2.11 20.13
CA ALA A 199 -7.73 -1.38 20.93
C ALA A 199 -7.96 0.13 20.90
N TYR A 200 -8.25 0.73 19.74
CA TYR A 200 -8.53 2.16 19.66
C TYR A 200 -9.77 2.55 20.45
N ILE A 201 -10.88 1.82 20.28
CA ILE A 201 -12.13 2.14 20.99
C ILE A 201 -11.98 1.89 22.49
N VAL A 202 -11.35 0.79 22.90
CA VAL A 202 -11.26 0.43 24.32
C VAL A 202 -10.19 1.26 25.05
N ASN A 203 -9.00 1.42 24.49
CA ASN A 203 -7.92 2.13 25.18
C ASN A 203 -8.07 3.65 25.05
N ASP A 204 -8.35 4.15 23.84
CA ASP A 204 -8.31 5.59 23.59
C ASP A 204 -9.63 6.28 23.93
N VAL A 205 -10.75 5.55 23.91
CA VAL A 205 -12.08 6.08 24.25
C VAL A 205 -12.56 5.57 25.62
N TYR A 206 -12.76 4.26 25.77
CA TYR A 206 -13.40 3.71 26.97
C TYR A 206 -12.53 3.89 28.23
N LEU A 207 -11.26 3.48 28.21
CA LEU A 207 -10.38 3.64 29.37
C LEU A 207 -10.03 5.10 29.61
N LYS A 208 -9.82 5.90 28.57
CA LYS A 208 -9.44 7.30 28.76
C LYS A 208 -10.58 8.18 29.29
N TYR A 209 -11.81 7.99 28.83
CA TYR A 209 -12.92 8.92 29.09
C TYR A 209 -14.12 8.31 29.84
N VAL A 210 -14.31 6.98 29.81
CA VAL A 210 -15.51 6.34 30.38
C VAL A 210 -15.22 5.63 31.71
N ASN A 211 -14.16 4.80 31.76
CA ASN A 211 -13.80 4.07 32.96
C ASN A 211 -12.28 3.83 33.06
N PRO A 212 -11.51 4.82 33.55
CA PRO A 212 -10.05 4.73 33.65
C PRO A 212 -9.53 3.67 34.60
N THR A 213 -10.34 3.25 35.58
CA THR A 213 -9.97 2.27 36.60
C THR A 213 -10.57 0.89 36.34
N ALA A 214 -10.99 0.62 35.09
CA ALA A 214 -11.62 -0.64 34.73
C ALA A 214 -10.68 -1.82 35.00
N SER A 215 -11.19 -2.85 35.68
CA SER A 215 -10.42 -4.08 35.91
C SER A 215 -10.13 -4.81 34.59
N THR A 216 -9.05 -5.59 34.55
CA THR A 216 -8.64 -6.37 33.37
C THR A 216 -9.78 -7.24 32.82
N LYS A 217 -10.60 -7.84 33.69
CA LYS A 217 -11.78 -8.63 33.28
C LYS A 217 -12.80 -7.78 32.52
N LYS A 218 -13.02 -6.53 32.94
CA LYS A 218 -13.96 -5.61 32.30
C LYS A 218 -13.42 -5.10 30.96
N ILE A 219 -12.11 -4.84 30.88
CA ILE A 219 -11.42 -4.48 29.64
C ILE A 219 -11.56 -5.59 28.59
N ILE A 220 -11.31 -6.84 28.97
CA ILE A 220 -11.46 -7.99 28.06
C ILE A 220 -12.91 -8.12 27.57
N LYS A 221 -13.90 -8.03 28.46
CA LYS A 221 -15.33 -8.06 28.06
C LYS A 221 -15.68 -6.93 27.10
N MET A 222 -15.17 -5.73 27.35
CA MET A 222 -15.42 -4.58 26.47
C MET A 222 -14.78 -4.78 25.10
N ASN A 223 -13.56 -5.31 25.03
CA ASN A 223 -12.93 -5.65 23.76
C ASN A 223 -13.78 -6.63 22.94
N TYR A 224 -14.31 -7.70 23.56
CA TYR A 224 -15.20 -8.62 22.86
C TYR A 224 -16.50 -7.95 22.37
N LEU A 225 -17.13 -7.13 23.20
CA LEU A 225 -18.35 -6.41 22.84
C LEU A 225 -18.13 -5.46 21.67
N VAL A 226 -17.07 -4.64 21.73
CA VAL A 226 -16.67 -3.74 20.64
C VAL A 226 -16.36 -4.54 19.37
N GLY A 227 -15.66 -5.67 19.50
CA GLY A 227 -15.35 -6.53 18.36
C GLY A 227 -16.61 -7.03 17.66
N ILE A 228 -17.57 -7.58 18.41
CA ILE A 228 -18.85 -8.03 17.86
C ILE A 228 -19.58 -6.88 17.17
N LEU A 229 -19.65 -5.71 17.81
CA LEU A 229 -20.31 -4.53 17.26
C LEU A 229 -19.67 -4.08 15.92
N VAL A 230 -18.34 -3.97 15.88
CA VAL A 230 -17.59 -3.58 14.68
C VAL A 230 -17.83 -4.57 13.54
N VAL A 231 -17.85 -5.89 13.83
CA VAL A 231 -18.12 -6.91 12.81
C VAL A 231 -19.55 -6.81 12.29
N VAL A 232 -20.55 -6.67 13.18
CA VAL A 232 -21.95 -6.54 12.78
C VAL A 232 -22.15 -5.31 11.89
N VAL A 233 -21.62 -4.16 12.29
CA VAL A 233 -21.70 -2.93 11.48
C VAL A 233 -20.98 -3.10 10.14
N GLY A 234 -19.77 -3.69 10.14
CA GLY A 234 -19.02 -3.95 8.92
C GLY A 234 -19.76 -4.86 7.93
N VAL A 235 -20.41 -5.91 8.42
CA VAL A 235 -21.24 -6.81 7.58
C VAL A 235 -22.44 -6.08 7.02
N ILE A 236 -23.15 -5.28 7.83
CA ILE A 236 -24.29 -4.49 7.37
C ILE A 236 -23.85 -3.53 6.26
N LEU A 237 -22.77 -2.77 6.47
CA LEU A 237 -22.23 -1.84 5.46
C LEU A 237 -21.76 -2.59 4.20
N GLY A 238 -21.22 -3.80 4.35
CA GLY A 238 -20.83 -4.65 3.22
C GLY A 238 -21.99 -5.00 2.29
N PHE A 239 -23.22 -5.16 2.80
CA PHE A 239 -24.40 -5.39 1.95
C PHE A 239 -24.83 -4.16 1.13
N PHE A 240 -24.39 -2.96 1.52
CA PHE A 240 -24.63 -1.73 0.77
C PHE A 240 -23.48 -1.35 -0.17
N ALA A 241 -22.39 -2.12 -0.17
CA ALA A 241 -21.26 -1.91 -1.07
C ALA A 241 -21.65 -2.21 -2.52
N LYS A 242 -21.39 -1.28 -3.43
CA LYS A 242 -21.63 -1.48 -4.88
C LYS A 242 -20.67 -2.50 -5.48
N ASP A 243 -19.37 -2.30 -5.26
CA ASP A 243 -18.28 -3.15 -5.72
C ASP A 243 -17.02 -2.86 -4.89
N VAL A 244 -16.06 -3.79 -4.90
CA VAL A 244 -14.86 -3.71 -4.05
C VAL A 244 -13.94 -2.58 -4.51
N ASN A 245 -13.81 -2.38 -5.83
CA ASN A 245 -12.96 -1.35 -6.41
C ASN A 245 -13.38 0.06 -5.98
N SER A 246 -14.68 0.38 -6.04
CA SER A 246 -15.23 1.68 -5.63
C SER A 246 -14.90 2.02 -4.16
N ILE A 247 -15.06 1.06 -3.25
CA ILE A 247 -14.73 1.27 -1.83
C ILE A 247 -13.22 1.48 -1.65
N LEU A 248 -12.40 0.65 -2.30
CA LEU A 248 -10.94 0.78 -2.22
C LEU A 248 -10.47 2.13 -2.76
N GLN A 249 -11.03 2.58 -3.88
CA GLN A 249 -10.72 3.88 -4.46
C GLN A 249 -11.13 5.03 -3.55
N TRP A 250 -12.27 4.94 -2.87
CA TRP A 250 -12.66 5.96 -1.90
C TRP A 250 -11.74 5.99 -0.67
N ILE A 251 -11.44 4.83 -0.08
CA ILE A 251 -10.55 4.74 1.10
C ILE A 251 -9.14 5.21 0.74
N VAL A 252 -8.56 4.64 -0.32
CA VAL A 252 -7.16 4.91 -0.69
C VAL A 252 -7.06 6.25 -1.39
N GLY A 253 -7.96 6.56 -2.31
CA GLY A 253 -7.96 7.77 -3.14
C GLY A 253 -8.34 9.02 -2.37
N ALA A 254 -9.45 9.00 -1.62
CA ALA A 254 -9.96 10.18 -0.92
C ALA A 254 -9.58 10.20 0.57
N LEU A 255 -9.97 9.19 1.35
CA LEU A 255 -9.83 9.21 2.81
C LEU A 255 -8.37 9.28 3.26
N TYR A 256 -7.50 8.45 2.68
CA TYR A 256 -6.06 8.52 2.96
C TYR A 256 -5.45 9.82 2.44
N GLY A 257 -6.04 10.44 1.42
CA GLY A 257 -5.62 11.77 0.96
C GLY A 257 -5.69 12.83 2.06
N GLY A 258 -6.77 12.82 2.84
CA GLY A 258 -6.98 13.77 3.95
C GLY A 258 -6.05 13.56 5.13
N TYR A 259 -5.39 12.41 5.19
CA TYR A 259 -4.45 12.03 6.24
C TYR A 259 -3.00 12.43 5.91
N ILE A 260 -2.63 12.49 4.62
CA ILE A 260 -1.24 12.60 4.17
C ILE A 260 -0.59 13.93 4.57
N ALA A 261 -1.27 15.07 4.38
CA ALA A 261 -0.67 16.38 4.61
C ALA A 261 -0.21 16.59 6.06
N SER A 262 -1.09 16.28 7.03
CA SER A 262 -0.77 16.40 8.47
C SER A 262 0.35 15.44 8.89
N ASN A 263 0.36 14.22 8.34
CA ASN A 263 1.39 13.23 8.67
C ASN A 263 2.71 13.49 7.99
N MET A 264 2.73 14.17 6.85
CA MET A 264 3.98 14.67 6.26
C MET A 264 4.55 15.80 7.11
N LEU A 265 3.77 16.87 7.34
CA LEU A 265 4.30 18.12 7.92
C LEU A 265 4.94 17.91 9.30
N LYS A 266 4.44 16.95 10.10
CA LYS A 266 5.01 16.63 11.42
C LYS A 266 6.49 16.23 11.40
N TRP A 267 7.00 15.72 10.28
CA TRP A 267 8.40 15.31 10.15
C TRP A 267 9.30 16.43 9.63
N TYR A 268 8.77 17.33 8.80
CA TYR A 268 9.59 18.26 8.01
C TYR A 268 9.47 19.72 8.44
N TRP A 269 8.56 20.08 9.35
CA TRP A 269 8.34 21.47 9.73
C TRP A 269 8.28 21.66 11.25
N TRP A 270 9.30 22.35 11.81
CA TRP A 270 9.44 22.54 13.26
C TRP A 270 8.25 23.23 13.93
N ARG A 271 7.56 24.13 13.21
CA ARG A 271 6.49 24.95 13.77
C ARG A 271 5.17 24.19 13.84
N PHE A 272 5.05 23.06 13.14
CA PHE A 272 3.85 22.24 13.09
C PHE A 272 3.53 21.66 14.47
N ASN A 273 2.31 21.87 14.94
CA ASN A 273 1.88 21.51 16.29
C ASN A 273 0.60 20.65 16.26
N ALA A 274 0.14 20.22 17.45
CA ALA A 274 -1.04 19.36 17.58
C ALA A 274 -2.32 19.97 16.99
N ASN A 275 -2.51 21.29 17.06
CA ASN A 275 -3.67 21.96 16.46
C ASN A 275 -3.60 21.97 14.93
N GLY A 276 -2.42 22.21 14.36
CA GLY A 276 -2.19 22.04 12.92
C GLY A 276 -2.51 20.63 12.45
N PHE A 277 -2.04 19.62 13.19
CA PHE A 277 -2.33 18.21 12.91
C PHE A 277 -3.85 17.93 12.95
N PHE A 278 -4.53 18.39 14.00
CA PHE A 278 -5.97 18.17 14.17
C PHE A 278 -6.78 18.82 13.04
N TRP A 279 -6.59 20.12 12.79
CA TRP A 279 -7.38 20.84 11.77
C TRP A 279 -7.04 20.42 10.34
N GLY A 280 -5.79 20.06 10.07
CA GLY A 280 -5.40 19.50 8.79
C GLY A 280 -6.07 18.16 8.49
N MET A 281 -6.08 17.25 9.47
CA MET A 281 -6.74 15.96 9.34
C MET A 281 -8.27 16.11 9.28
N ALA A 282 -8.86 16.94 10.14
CA ALA A 282 -10.30 17.17 10.18
C ALA A 282 -10.83 17.78 8.87
N SER A 283 -10.17 18.81 8.34
CA SER A 283 -10.54 19.43 7.06
C SER A 283 -10.36 18.47 5.88
N GLY A 284 -9.28 17.68 5.86
CA GLY A 284 -9.05 16.67 4.83
C GLY A 284 -10.09 15.55 4.83
N ILE A 285 -10.45 15.02 6.01
CA ILE A 285 -11.49 13.98 6.14
C ILE A 285 -12.88 14.55 5.82
N ALA A 286 -13.19 15.76 6.28
CA ALA A 286 -14.45 16.42 5.93
C ALA A 286 -14.58 16.61 4.42
N ALA A 287 -13.53 17.06 3.74
CA ALA A 287 -13.49 17.13 2.28
C ALA A 287 -13.69 15.75 1.63
N ALA A 288 -13.00 14.71 2.12
CA ALA A 288 -13.14 13.33 1.61
C ALA A 288 -14.57 12.77 1.73
N LEU A 289 -15.32 13.20 2.76
CA LEU A 289 -16.72 12.82 2.96
C LEU A 289 -17.68 13.60 2.06
N VAL A 290 -17.38 14.87 1.75
CA VAL A 290 -18.24 15.74 0.94
C VAL A 290 -18.01 15.54 -0.56
N PHE A 291 -16.77 15.26 -0.98
CA PHE A 291 -16.39 15.20 -2.39
C PHE A 291 -17.17 14.19 -3.25
N PRO A 292 -17.52 12.98 -2.75
CA PRO A 292 -18.37 12.07 -3.53
C PRO A 292 -19.72 12.67 -3.93
N PHE A 293 -20.25 13.64 -3.17
CA PHE A 293 -21.51 14.32 -3.49
C PHE A 293 -21.33 15.51 -4.45
N LEU A 294 -20.12 16.07 -4.56
CA LEU A 294 -19.81 17.23 -5.42
C LEU A 294 -19.20 16.82 -6.77
N PHE A 295 -18.44 15.73 -6.79
CA PHE A 295 -17.67 15.25 -7.93
C PHE A 295 -18.10 13.84 -8.32
N ASP A 296 -19.40 13.67 -8.54
CA ASP A 296 -19.96 12.38 -8.96
C ASP A 296 -19.39 11.95 -10.33
N GLY A 297 -19.14 10.66 -10.49
CA GLY A 297 -18.54 10.07 -11.70
C GLY A 297 -17.05 10.38 -11.93
N ILE A 298 -16.39 11.14 -11.05
CA ILE A 298 -14.95 11.43 -11.16
C ILE A 298 -14.15 10.49 -10.27
N LEU A 299 -13.10 9.88 -10.82
CA LEU A 299 -12.18 9.03 -10.07
C LEU A 299 -11.63 9.80 -8.86
N PRO A 300 -11.74 9.30 -7.62
CA PRO A 300 -11.29 10.00 -6.41
C PRO A 300 -9.82 10.45 -6.47
N LEU A 301 -8.99 9.75 -7.23
CA LEU A 301 -7.60 10.12 -7.48
C LEU A 301 -7.48 11.51 -8.12
N TYR A 302 -8.33 11.88 -9.09
CA TYR A 302 -8.27 13.18 -9.79
C TYR A 302 -8.59 14.36 -8.90
N VAL A 303 -9.39 14.14 -7.85
CA VAL A 303 -9.78 15.18 -6.88
C VAL A 303 -8.80 15.25 -5.69
N TRP A 304 -7.87 14.29 -5.59
CA TRP A 304 -6.88 14.23 -4.52
C TRP A 304 -6.05 15.52 -4.35
N PRO A 305 -5.56 16.21 -5.40
CA PRO A 305 -4.80 17.45 -5.23
C PRO A 305 -5.59 18.55 -4.53
N LEU A 306 -6.88 18.70 -4.85
CA LEU A 306 -7.76 19.66 -4.19
C LEU A 306 -7.95 19.30 -2.71
N LEU A 307 -8.18 18.01 -2.43
CA LEU A 307 -8.30 17.49 -1.08
C LEU A 307 -7.02 17.77 -0.27
N PHE A 308 -5.86 17.52 -0.86
CA PHE A 308 -4.56 17.78 -0.27
C PHE A 308 -4.35 19.26 0.05
N VAL A 309 -4.76 20.16 -0.86
CA VAL A 309 -4.71 21.62 -0.62
C VAL A 309 -5.62 22.03 0.54
N ILE A 310 -6.85 21.52 0.61
CA ILE A 310 -7.76 21.81 1.73
C ILE A 310 -7.15 21.36 3.06
N SER A 311 -6.58 20.15 3.09
CA SER A 311 -5.90 19.63 4.28
C SER A 311 -4.67 20.48 4.65
N LEU A 312 -3.88 20.94 3.68
CA LEU A 312 -2.76 21.86 3.91
C LEU A 312 -3.23 23.20 4.49
N ILE A 313 -4.32 23.78 3.98
CA ILE A 313 -4.89 25.01 4.53
C ILE A 313 -5.27 24.79 6.00
N GLY A 314 -5.96 23.68 6.32
CA GLY A 314 -6.26 23.29 7.69
C GLY A 314 -5.01 23.15 8.56
N CYS A 315 -3.94 22.54 8.04
CA CYS A 315 -2.65 22.44 8.72
C CYS A 315 -2.07 23.81 9.06
N PHE A 316 -2.02 24.74 8.10
CA PHE A 316 -1.44 26.06 8.30
C PHE A 316 -2.26 26.90 9.27
N VAL A 317 -3.58 27.00 9.04
CA VAL A 317 -4.49 27.75 9.91
C VAL A 317 -4.44 27.21 11.33
N GLY A 318 -4.54 25.89 11.51
CA GLY A 318 -4.47 25.25 12.83
C GLY A 318 -3.13 25.47 13.53
N THR A 319 -2.03 25.46 12.79
CA THR A 319 -0.68 25.66 13.36
C THR A 319 -0.50 27.07 13.91
N TYR A 320 -0.95 28.09 13.18
CA TYR A 320 -0.83 29.49 13.59
C TYR A 320 -1.91 29.92 14.59
N ALA A 321 -3.02 29.20 14.70
CA ALA A 321 -4.05 29.42 15.72
C ALA A 321 -3.62 28.99 17.14
N ALA A 322 -2.46 28.33 17.28
CA ALA A 322 -1.96 27.84 18.55
C ALA A 322 -0.48 28.22 18.76
N PRO A 323 0.00 28.29 20.01
CA PRO A 323 1.43 28.47 20.28
C PRO A 323 2.25 27.32 19.68
N ALA A 324 3.54 27.57 19.50
CA ALA A 324 4.47 26.52 19.11
C ALA A 324 4.54 25.43 20.19
N THR A 325 4.91 24.22 19.78
CA THR A 325 5.23 23.13 20.72
C THR A 325 6.37 23.56 21.65
N ASP A 326 6.34 23.06 22.89
CA ASP A 326 7.38 23.30 23.89
C ASP A 326 8.78 23.04 23.31
N GLU A 327 9.68 23.99 23.55
CA GLU A 327 11.06 23.97 23.05
C GLU A 327 11.80 22.70 23.47
N LYS A 328 11.59 22.22 24.69
CA LYS A 328 12.23 21.00 25.20
C LYS A 328 11.84 19.79 24.36
N ILE A 329 10.55 19.65 24.04
CA ILE A 329 10.04 18.55 23.21
C ILE A 329 10.63 18.64 21.80
N LEU A 330 10.75 19.85 21.25
CA LEU A 330 11.33 20.07 19.92
C LEU A 330 12.83 19.72 19.89
N LYS A 331 13.59 20.13 20.91
CA LYS A 331 15.02 19.78 21.06
C LYS A 331 15.20 18.27 21.21
N ASP A 332 14.43 17.63 22.08
CA ASP A 332 14.46 16.18 22.29
C ASP A 332 14.12 15.42 21.00
N PHE A 333 13.10 15.86 20.26
CA PHE A 333 12.76 15.25 18.97
C PHE A 333 13.88 15.44 17.93
N TYR A 334 14.39 16.65 17.78
CA TYR A 334 15.39 16.98 16.76
C TYR A 334 16.72 16.26 16.99
N THR A 335 17.16 16.17 18.25
CA THR A 335 18.41 15.48 18.62
C THR A 335 18.34 13.97 18.42
N ASN A 336 17.19 13.36 18.71
CA ASN A 336 16.98 11.92 18.55
C ASN A 336 16.75 11.51 17.08
N VAL A 337 15.87 12.21 16.36
CA VAL A 337 15.42 11.81 15.02
C VAL A 337 16.33 12.35 13.91
N LYS A 338 16.99 13.49 14.14
CA LYS A 338 17.80 14.21 13.14
C LYS A 338 17.07 14.38 11.78
N PRO A 339 15.82 14.88 11.79
CA PRO A 339 14.99 14.93 10.59
C PRO A 339 15.52 15.92 9.55
N TRP A 340 15.17 15.68 8.29
CA TRP A 340 15.35 16.67 7.23
C TRP A 340 14.20 17.68 7.22
N GLY A 341 14.40 18.83 6.55
CA GLY A 341 13.36 19.83 6.32
C GLY A 341 13.65 21.16 7.00
N PHE A 342 12.58 21.89 7.31
CA PHE A 342 12.63 23.21 7.90
C PHE A 342 12.78 23.09 9.41
N TRP A 343 14.01 22.83 9.87
CA TRP A 343 14.35 22.68 11.30
C TRP A 343 15.43 23.65 11.78
N LYS A 344 15.84 24.61 10.93
CA LYS A 344 16.93 25.56 11.23
C LYS A 344 16.78 26.28 12.59
N PRO A 345 15.60 26.80 12.99
CA PRO A 345 15.47 27.48 14.29
C PRO A 345 15.73 26.55 15.48
N VAL A 346 15.21 25.31 15.44
CA VAL A 346 15.44 24.32 16.50
C VAL A 346 16.90 23.86 16.51
N HIS A 347 17.53 23.73 15.33
CA HIS A 347 18.95 23.39 15.23
C HIS A 347 19.83 24.44 15.91
N GLU A 348 19.57 25.72 15.70
CA GLU A 348 20.30 26.82 16.36
C GLU A 348 20.14 26.76 17.88
N LEU A 349 18.93 26.47 18.38
CA LEU A 349 18.68 26.28 19.81
C LEU A 349 19.41 25.06 20.38
N VAL A 350 19.50 23.95 19.63
CA VAL A 350 20.26 22.76 20.05
C VAL A 350 21.76 23.02 20.07
N LEU A 351 22.30 23.80 19.12
CA LEU A 351 23.72 24.14 19.11
C LEU A 351 24.14 25.03 20.29
N GLN A 352 23.23 25.85 20.82
CA GLN A 352 23.49 26.62 22.04
C GLN A 352 23.70 25.69 23.26
N ASP A 353 22.95 24.59 23.34
CA ASP A 353 23.06 23.62 24.43
C ASP A 353 24.17 22.57 24.17
N GLN A 354 24.38 22.20 22.91
CA GLN A 354 25.28 21.12 22.46
C GLN A 354 26.10 21.56 21.24
N PRO A 355 27.24 22.25 21.43
CA PRO A 355 28.01 22.83 20.33
C PRO A 355 28.57 21.84 19.31
N TYR A 356 28.74 20.57 19.69
CA TYR A 356 29.29 19.51 18.83
C TYR A 356 28.19 18.69 18.10
N PHE A 357 26.93 19.08 18.21
CA PHE A 357 25.82 18.36 17.56
C PHE A 357 25.95 18.39 16.03
N GLN A 358 25.79 17.22 15.40
CA GLN A 358 25.84 17.09 13.95
C GLN A 358 24.48 16.67 13.38
N THR A 359 24.04 17.42 12.36
CA THR A 359 22.83 17.12 11.59
C THR A 359 23.04 15.93 10.67
N ASN A 360 21.95 15.29 10.26
CA ASN A 360 22.00 14.28 9.21
C ASN A 360 22.34 14.95 7.85
N LYS A 361 23.51 14.63 7.28
CA LYS A 361 24.00 15.14 5.98
C LYS A 361 23.76 14.19 4.81
N ARG A 362 23.08 13.06 5.03
CA ARG A 362 22.97 11.95 4.07
C ARG A 362 21.82 12.08 3.08
N PHE A 363 21.04 13.15 3.13
CA PHE A 363 19.87 13.36 2.27
C PHE A 363 20.12 12.99 0.80
N GLY A 364 21.20 13.49 0.18
CA GLY A 364 21.49 13.20 -1.22
C GLY A 364 21.75 11.71 -1.50
N LEU A 365 22.49 11.03 -0.61
CA LEU A 365 22.76 9.60 -0.72
C LEU A 365 21.48 8.77 -0.49
N ASP A 366 20.65 9.17 0.47
CA ASP A 366 19.42 8.47 0.80
C ASP A 366 18.37 8.65 -0.30
N MET A 367 18.23 9.85 -0.88
CA MET A 367 17.37 10.07 -2.06
C MET A 367 17.87 9.29 -3.28
N PHE A 368 19.18 9.20 -3.48
CA PHE A 368 19.75 8.34 -4.52
C PHE A 368 19.39 6.86 -4.31
N ASN A 369 19.51 6.37 -3.07
CA ASN A 369 19.11 5.01 -2.71
C ASN A 369 17.60 4.78 -2.89
N VAL A 370 16.76 5.77 -2.58
CA VAL A 370 15.30 5.70 -2.81
C VAL A 370 15.00 5.57 -4.30
N SER A 371 15.63 6.38 -5.16
CA SER A 371 15.46 6.28 -6.62
C SER A 371 15.86 4.90 -7.15
N LEU A 372 17.00 4.37 -6.70
CA LEU A 372 17.41 3.00 -7.03
C LEU A 372 16.42 1.95 -6.50
N GLY A 373 15.89 2.15 -5.30
CA GLY A 373 14.87 1.31 -4.70
C GLY A 373 13.57 1.26 -5.51
N ILE A 374 13.12 2.40 -6.04
CA ILE A 374 11.95 2.48 -6.94
C ILE A 374 12.20 1.64 -8.19
N VAL A 375 13.35 1.83 -8.86
CA VAL A 375 13.72 1.04 -10.05
C VAL A 375 13.81 -0.45 -9.72
N ALA A 376 14.42 -0.81 -8.59
CA ALA A 376 14.49 -2.21 -8.14
C ALA A 376 13.11 -2.82 -7.91
N GLN A 377 12.17 -2.08 -7.29
CA GLN A 377 10.79 -2.55 -7.08
C GLN A 377 10.04 -2.74 -8.41
N CYS A 378 10.24 -1.85 -9.38
CA CYS A 378 9.73 -2.03 -10.74
C CYS A 378 10.32 -3.30 -11.38
N CYS A 379 11.64 -3.51 -11.28
CA CYS A 379 12.28 -4.73 -11.78
C CYS A 379 11.76 -5.99 -11.10
N LEU A 380 11.60 -6.00 -9.77
CA LEU A 380 11.05 -7.12 -9.00
C LEU A 380 9.60 -7.45 -9.39
N THR A 381 8.84 -6.44 -9.80
CA THR A 381 7.48 -6.56 -10.32
C THR A 381 7.46 -7.15 -11.73
N LEU A 382 8.35 -6.67 -12.62
CA LEU A 382 8.44 -7.11 -14.02
C LEU A 382 9.09 -8.50 -14.18
N LEU A 383 9.99 -8.88 -13.27
CA LEU A 383 10.72 -10.15 -13.33
C LEU A 383 9.80 -11.37 -13.49
N PRO A 384 8.79 -11.61 -12.63
CA PRO A 384 7.88 -12.73 -12.82
C PRO A 384 7.03 -12.57 -14.08
N MET A 385 6.70 -11.35 -14.51
CA MET A 385 5.92 -11.12 -15.72
C MET A 385 6.67 -11.59 -16.97
N TYR A 386 7.90 -11.14 -17.15
CA TYR A 386 8.74 -11.55 -18.29
C TYR A 386 9.15 -13.01 -18.21
N LEU A 387 9.27 -13.58 -17.00
CA LEU A 387 9.54 -15.00 -16.83
C LEU A 387 8.36 -15.86 -17.31
N VAL A 388 7.14 -15.57 -16.85
CA VAL A 388 5.93 -16.34 -17.22
C VAL A 388 5.58 -16.16 -18.69
N MET A 389 5.75 -14.95 -19.25
CA MET A 389 5.52 -14.70 -20.68
C MET A 389 6.69 -15.15 -21.57
N TRP A 390 7.78 -15.66 -20.99
CA TRP A 390 8.98 -16.10 -21.70
C TRP A 390 9.66 -15.02 -22.58
N MET A 391 9.60 -13.75 -22.15
CA MET A 391 10.21 -12.61 -22.84
C MET A 391 11.71 -12.53 -22.51
N LYS A 392 12.53 -13.33 -23.22
CA LYS A 392 13.96 -13.54 -22.90
C LYS A 392 14.79 -12.26 -22.79
N LEU A 393 14.73 -11.37 -23.77
CA LEU A 393 15.55 -10.15 -23.78
C LEU A 393 15.16 -9.18 -22.65
N PRO A 394 13.88 -8.80 -22.48
CA PRO A 394 13.44 -8.01 -21.33
C PRO A 394 13.77 -8.66 -19.97
N LEU A 395 13.67 -9.98 -19.86
CA LEU A 395 14.02 -10.71 -18.65
C LEU A 395 15.51 -10.56 -18.31
N ILE A 396 16.41 -10.76 -19.28
CA ILE A 396 17.86 -10.62 -19.08
C ILE A 396 18.21 -9.18 -18.68
N ILE A 397 17.64 -8.20 -19.38
CA ILE A 397 17.84 -6.77 -19.05
C ILE A 397 17.38 -6.48 -17.62
N THR A 398 16.20 -6.97 -17.23
CA THR A 398 15.66 -6.79 -15.88
C THR A 398 16.56 -7.40 -14.80
N ILE A 399 17.07 -8.62 -15.03
CA ILE A 399 17.99 -9.29 -14.10
C ILE A 399 19.31 -8.52 -14.01
N ALA A 400 19.86 -8.05 -15.14
CA ALA A 400 21.09 -7.27 -15.16
C ALA A 400 20.95 -5.95 -14.41
N ILE A 401 19.87 -5.20 -14.62
CA ILE A 401 19.57 -3.96 -13.90
C ILE A 401 19.46 -4.24 -12.39
N LEU A 402 18.68 -5.26 -12.00
CA LEU A 402 18.49 -5.63 -10.60
C LEU A 402 19.83 -6.00 -9.94
N PHE A 403 20.67 -6.78 -10.63
CA PHE A 403 22.00 -7.16 -10.13
C PHE A 403 22.89 -5.93 -9.90
N VAL A 404 22.95 -5.01 -10.86
CA VAL A 404 23.72 -3.76 -10.72
C VAL A 404 23.19 -2.92 -9.54
N ILE A 405 21.87 -2.77 -9.41
CA ILE A 405 21.26 -2.02 -8.32
C ILE A 405 21.58 -2.67 -6.97
N ILE A 406 21.51 -4.00 -6.85
CA ILE A 406 21.88 -4.71 -5.61
C ILE A 406 23.33 -4.43 -5.23
N LEU A 407 24.27 -4.44 -6.19
CA LEU A 407 25.67 -4.12 -5.92
C LEU A 407 25.86 -2.69 -5.45
N ILE A 408 25.13 -1.72 -6.04
CA ILE A 408 25.18 -0.32 -5.63
C ILE A 408 24.58 -0.17 -4.22
N LEU A 409 23.36 -0.63 -4.00
CA LEU A 409 22.66 -0.55 -2.71
C LEU A 409 23.41 -1.28 -1.59
N LYS A 410 24.13 -2.36 -1.89
CA LYS A 410 25.02 -3.02 -0.93
C LYS A 410 26.06 -2.03 -0.39
N ARG A 411 26.67 -1.22 -1.25
CA ARG A 411 27.70 -0.24 -0.88
C ARG A 411 27.14 1.07 -0.33
N THR A 412 26.05 1.57 -0.91
CA THR A 412 25.52 2.91 -0.61
C THR A 412 24.46 2.93 0.48
N TRP A 413 23.76 1.81 0.69
CA TRP A 413 22.70 1.68 1.70
C TRP A 413 23.07 0.64 2.76
N TRP A 414 23.15 -0.65 2.40
CA TRP A 414 23.27 -1.76 3.36
C TRP A 414 24.47 -1.64 4.30
N ASN A 415 25.67 -1.42 3.74
CA ASN A 415 26.89 -1.29 4.52
C ASN A 415 26.98 0.01 5.32
N LYS A 416 26.15 1.01 4.98
CA LYS A 416 26.13 2.33 5.62
C LYS A 416 24.94 2.52 6.56
N LEU A 417 24.17 1.48 6.88
CA LEU A 417 23.08 1.63 7.85
C LEU A 417 23.64 1.90 9.26
N GLU A 418 23.22 3.03 9.82
CA GLU A 418 23.49 3.45 11.21
C GLU A 418 22.49 2.78 12.15
N ASP A 419 22.89 2.59 13.41
CA ASP A 419 22.04 2.05 14.47
C ASP A 419 21.16 3.11 15.13
#